data_AF-A0A959TE78-F1
#
_entry.id   AF-A0A959TE78-F1
#
_cell.length_a   1.000
_cell.length_b   1.000
_cell.length_c   1.000
_cell.angle_alpha   90.00
_cell.angle_beta   90.00
_cell.angle_gamma   90.00
#
_symmetry.space_group_name_H-M   'P 1'
#
loop_
_entity.id
_entity.type
_entity.pdbx_description
1 polymer ?
#
loop_
_entity_poly.entity_id
_entity_poly.type
_entity_poly.pdbx_seq_one_letter_code
_entity_poly.pdbx_strand_id
1 'polypeptide(L)' 'MRQKYEVHLEGRPVIFTAEADPMQLRDDHLLVRLHAPADLERALELFHERAEVKRLILVADEVDGFWQQFSDRFVP' A
#
# COMPACT_ATOMS: atom_id res chain seq x y z
N MET A 1 -19.29 2.36 -3.77
CA MET A 1 -18.47 2.61 -2.56
C MET A 1 -17.01 2.58 -2.99
N ARG A 2 -16.17 3.52 -2.55
CA ARG A 2 -14.72 3.44 -2.80
C ARG A 2 -14.13 2.38 -1.87
N GLN A 3 -13.51 1.34 -2.42
CA GLN A 3 -12.85 0.28 -1.65
C GLN A 3 -11.52 0.78 -1.10
N LYS A 4 -11.32 0.61 0.21
CA LYS A 4 -10.09 0.96 0.91
C LYS A 4 -9.83 -0.09 2.00
N TYR A 5 -8.62 -0.64 2.02
CA TYR A 5 -8.11 -1.45 3.13
C TYR A 5 -6.95 -0.74 3.80
N GLU A 6 -6.83 -0.87 5.12
CA GLU A 6 -5.75 -0.27 5.89
C GLU A 6 -5.24 -1.26 6.92
N VAL A 7 -3.93 -1.44 6.95
CA VAL A 7 -3.22 -2.28 7.92
C VAL A 7 -2.00 -1.53 8.45
N HIS A 8 -1.48 -1.99 9.57
CA HIS A 8 -0.29 -1.42 10.17
C HIS A 8 0.83 -2.47 10.13
N LEU A 9 1.89 -2.18 9.37
CA LEU A 9 3.14 -2.96 9.39
C LEU A 9 4.16 -2.20 10.22
N GLU A 10 4.72 -2.85 11.24
CA GLU A 10 5.71 -2.23 12.14
C GLU A 10 5.21 -0.92 12.77
N GLY A 11 3.90 -0.81 13.00
CA GLY A 11 3.26 0.40 13.51
C GLY A 11 3.07 1.53 12.47
N ARG A 12 3.40 1.30 11.19
CA ARG A 12 3.21 2.26 10.10
C ARG A 12 2.07 1.84 9.17
N PRO A 13 1.17 2.77 8.77
CA PRO A 13 0.03 2.46 7.91
C PRO A 13 0.43 2.08 6.48
N VAL A 14 -0.18 1.00 5.99
CA VAL A 14 -0.22 0.57 4.59
C VAL A 14 -1.67 0.59 4.13
N ILE A 15 -1.96 1.35 3.08
CA ILE A 15 -3.30 1.59 2.57
C ILE A 15 -3.43 1.00 1.17
N PHE A 16 -4.43 0.16 0.93
CA PHE A 16 -4.84 -0.25 -0.42
C PHE A 16 -6.06 0.56 -0.82
N THR A 17 -6.08 1.11 -2.03
CA THR A 17 -7.18 1.94 -2.52
C THR A 17 -7.28 1.88 -4.04
N ALA A 18 -8.49 2.08 -4.57
CA ALA A 18 -8.70 2.22 -6.03
C ALA A 18 -8.33 3.62 -6.52
N GLU A 19 -8.31 4.60 -5.62
CA GLU A 19 -8.06 6.00 -5.93
C GLU A 19 -7.14 6.62 -4.88
N ALA A 20 -6.13 7.36 -5.33
CA ALA A 20 -5.33 8.21 -4.48
C ALA A 20 -5.41 9.65 -4.99
N ASP A 21 -5.72 10.57 -4.07
CA ASP A 21 -5.70 12.00 -4.33
C ASP A 21 -4.25 12.52 -4.18
N PRO A 22 -3.60 12.96 -5.27
CA PRO A 22 -2.24 13.48 -5.21
C PRO A 22 -2.12 14.72 -4.32
N MET A 23 -3.20 15.50 -4.15
CA MET A 23 -3.19 16.71 -3.33
C MET A 23 -3.10 16.40 -1.82
N GLN A 24 -3.33 15.15 -1.41
CA GLN A 24 -3.23 14.70 -0.03
C GLN A 24 -1.94 13.92 0.26
N LEU A 25 -1.07 13.75 -0.75
CA LEU A 25 0.23 13.13 -0.57
C LEU A 25 1.17 14.09 0.15
N ARG A 26 1.87 13.56 1.13
CA ARG A 26 2.92 14.25 1.89
C ARG A 26 4.27 13.67 1.50
N ASP A 27 5.35 14.40 1.78
CA ASP A 27 6.71 13.97 1.44
C ASP A 27 7.13 12.67 2.16
N ASP A 28 6.49 12.36 3.30
CA ASP A 28 6.70 11.13 4.06
C ASP A 28 5.75 9.99 3.67
N HIS A 29 4.96 10.16 2.60
CA HIS A 29 4.14 9.11 2.02
C HIS A 29 4.83 8.51 0.79
N LEU A 30 4.78 7.18 0.68
CA LEU A 30 5.15 6.47 -0.54
C LEU A 30 3.88 6.02 -1.25
N LEU A 31 3.65 6.51 -2.46
CA LEU A 31 2.57 6.03 -3.32
C LEU A 31 3.15 5.11 -4.40
N VAL A 32 2.56 3.93 -4.55
CA VAL A 32 2.89 2.96 -5.60
C VAL A 32 1.61 2.52 -6.30
N ARG A 33 1.64 2.51 -7.64
CA ARG A 33 0.58 1.91 -8.46
C ARG A 33 0.92 0.46 -8.71
N LEU A 34 -0.02 -0.44 -8.43
CA LEU A 34 0.13 -1.87 -8.61
C LEU A 34 -0.51 -2.30 -9.93
N HIS A 35 0.30 -2.90 -10.79
CA HIS A 35 -0.11 -3.50 -12.06
C HIS A 35 0.11 -5.01 -12.07
N ALA A 36 1.05 -5.49 -11.28
CA ALA A 36 1.36 -6.91 -11.11
C ALA A 36 1.75 -7.24 -9.66
N PRO A 37 1.70 -8.51 -9.25
CA PRO A 37 2.11 -8.95 -7.90
C PRO A 37 3.54 -8.51 -7.51
N ALA A 38 4.47 -8.46 -8.47
CA ALA A 38 5.84 -8.02 -8.21
C ALA A 38 5.94 -6.55 -7.75
N ASP A 39 4.99 -5.70 -8.13
CA ASP A 39 4.95 -4.30 -7.70
C ASP A 39 4.67 -4.20 -6.20
N LEU A 40 3.84 -5.12 -5.67
CA LEU A 40 3.51 -5.19 -4.25
C LEU A 40 4.74 -5.56 -3.43
N GLU A 41 5.47 -6.59 -3.83
CA GLU A 41 6.70 -7.01 -3.15
C GLU A 41 7.73 -5.86 -3.15
N ARG A 42 7.92 -5.22 -4.30
CA ARG A 42 8.83 -4.09 -4.43
C ARG A 42 8.42 -2.89 -3.59
N ALA A 43 7.11 -2.59 -3.51
CA ALA A 43 6.59 -1.50 -2.68
C ALA A 43 6.86 -1.74 -1.19
N LEU A 44 6.69 -2.98 -0.72
CA LEU A 44 6.95 -3.36 0.66
C LEU A 44 8.43 -3.32 1.02
N GLU A 45 9.31 -3.77 0.11
CA GLU A 45 10.77 -3.63 0.26
C GLU A 45 11.16 -2.16 0.42
N LEU A 46 10.72 -1.30 -0.52
CA LEU A 46 11.01 0.14 -0.46
C LEU A 46 10.48 0.79 0.81
N PHE A 47 9.32 0.34 1.30
CA PHE A 47 8.74 0.84 2.54
C PHE A 47 9.51 0.40 3.79
N HIS A 48 10.07 -0.81 3.79
CA HIS A 48 10.97 -1.28 4.85
C HIS A 48 12.31 -0.54 4.83
N GLU A 49 12.92 -0.37 3.65
CA GLU A 49 14.23 0.26 3.49
C GLU A 49 14.22 1.75 3.86
N ARG A 50 13.07 2.43 3.68
CA ARG A 50 12.93 3.87 3.90
C ARG A 50 12.21 4.19 5.20
N ALA A 51 12.96 4.31 6.28
CA ALA A 51 12.43 4.65 7.62
C ALA A 51 11.79 6.05 7.72
N GLU A 52 12.15 6.95 6.80
CA GLU A 52 11.53 8.26 6.63
C GLU A 52 10.08 8.18 6.14
N VAL A 53 9.73 7.11 5.41
CA VAL A 53 8.37 6.90 4.92
C VAL A 53 7.49 6.44 6.08
N LYS A 54 6.48 7.26 6.40
CA LYS A 54 5.50 7.02 7.47
C LYS A 54 4.24 6.32 7.00
N ARG A 55 3.97 6.32 5.70
CA ARG A 55 2.77 5.70 5.13
C ARG A 55 3.03 5.16 3.72
N LEU A 56 2.59 3.93 3.47
CA LEU A 56 2.56 3.34 2.14
C LEU A 56 1.12 3.38 1.59
N ILE A 57 0.95 3.85 0.36
CA ILE A 57 -0.33 3.92 -0.35
C ILE A 57 -0.18 3.12 -1.64
N LEU A 58 -0.95 2.04 -1.73
CA LEU A 58 -0.98 1.09 -2.82
C LEU A 58 -2.26 1.32 -3.62
N VAL A 59 -2.09 1.77 -4.86
CA VAL A 59 -3.19 2.09 -5.76
C VAL A 59 -3.33 1.01 -6.80
N ALA A 60 -4.49 0.37 -6.89
CA ALA A 60 -4.73 -0.73 -7.83
C ALA A 60 -6.15 -0.66 -8.39
N ASP A 61 -6.32 -1.04 -9.66
CA ASP A 61 -7.67 -1.19 -10.23
C ASP A 61 -8.41 -2.37 -9.60
N GLU A 62 -7.69 -3.45 -9.27
CA GLU A 62 -8.21 -4.66 -8.61
C GLU A 62 -7.80 -4.72 -7.13
N VAL A 63 -8.30 -3.78 -6.33
CA VAL A 63 -7.94 -3.62 -4.91
C VAL A 63 -8.09 -4.93 -4.12
N ASP A 64 -9.22 -5.62 -4.28
CA ASP A 64 -9.53 -6.84 -3.52
C ASP A 64 -8.55 -7.98 -3.83
N GLY A 65 -8.11 -8.11 -5.08
CA GLY A 65 -7.16 -9.14 -5.51
C GLY A 65 -5.77 -8.94 -4.90
N PHE A 66 -5.30 -7.69 -4.84
CA PHE A 66 -4.04 -7.36 -4.16
C PHE A 66 -4.15 -7.43 -2.64
N TRP A 67 -5.29 -7.01 -2.08
CA TRP A 67 -5.56 -7.13 -0.65
C TRP A 67 -5.56 -8.58 -0.20
N GLN A 68 -6.22 -9.49 -0.91
CA GLN A 68 -6.26 -10.91 -0.56
C GLN A 68 -4.85 -11.53 -0.55
N GLN A 69 -4.07 -11.28 -1.61
CA GLN A 69 -2.67 -11.75 -1.70
C GLN A 69 -1.82 -11.21 -0.54
N PHE A 70 -2.04 -9.96 -0.14
CA PHE A 70 -1.35 -9.36 0.98
C PHE A 70 -1.81 -9.97 2.32
N SER A 71 -3.13 -10.07 2.55
CA SER A 71 -3.69 -10.54 3.81
C SER A 71 -3.29 -11.98 4.10
N ASP A 72 -3.30 -12.85 3.08
CA ASP A 72 -2.91 -14.25 3.21
C ASP A 72 -1.46 -14.43 3.73
N ARG A 73 -0.61 -13.42 3.53
CA ARG A 73 0.81 -13.44 3.90
C ARG A 73 1.12 -12.71 5.20
N PHE A 74 0.35 -11.67 5.55
CA PHE A 74 0.72 -10.73 6.63
C PHE A 74 -0.36 -10.51 7.68
N VAL A 75 -1.58 -10.98 7.46
CA VAL A 75 -2.70 -10.84 8.42
C VAL A 75 -3.05 -12.24 8.91
N PRO A 76 -2.78 -12.58 10.19
CA PRO A 76 -3.07 -13.90 10.76
C PRO A 76 -4.56 -14.17 10.95
#